data_AF-A0A930H6S8-F1
#
_entry.id   AF-A0A930H6S8-F1
#
_cell.length_a   1.000
_cell.length_b   1.000
_cell.length_c   1.000
_cell.angle_alpha   90.00
_cell.angle_beta   90.00
_cell.angle_gamma   90.00
#
_symmetry.space_group_name_H-M   'P 1'
#
loop_
_entity.id
_entity.type
_entity.pdbx_description
1 polymer ?
#
loop_
_entity_poly.entity_id
_entity_poly.type
_entity_poly.pdbx_seq_one_letter_code
_entity_poly.pdbx_strand_id
1 'polypeptide(L)'
;MLTDYHMHFEYGSYDEDYVNPFFEKAKEMGLTEIGITEHTHGFKEFKDLYYDELILDDSETGNFQKKWLEQKTKFVHTLDEYRDFIDKLKSKGYP
;
A
#
# COMPACT_ATOMS: atom_id res chain seq x y z
N MET A 1 11.78 17.83 -14.38
CA MET A 1 11.64 16.49 -13.79
C MET A 1 10.20 16.40 -13.32
N LEU A 2 9.41 15.46 -13.85
CA LEU A 2 8.03 15.25 -13.40
C LEU A 2 8.07 14.09 -12.42
N THR A 3 7.53 14.28 -11.22
CA THR A 3 7.64 13.33 -10.11
C THR A 3 6.29 13.15 -9.44
N ASP A 4 5.97 11.92 -9.02
CA ASP A 4 4.76 11.61 -8.25
C ASP A 4 5.13 10.72 -7.05
N TYR A 5 4.79 11.16 -5.84
CA TYR A 5 5.08 10.41 -4.60
C TYR A 5 3.82 9.88 -3.92
N HIS A 6 2.65 10.01 -4.54
CA HIS A 6 1.39 9.57 -3.98
C HIS A 6 0.76 8.47 -4.84
N MET A 7 1.57 7.47 -5.20
CA MET A 7 1.09 6.26 -5.87
C MET A 7 0.97 5.12 -4.86
N HIS A 8 -0.12 4.36 -4.94
CA HIS A 8 -0.35 3.13 -4.18
C HIS A 8 -0.41 1.97 -5.17
N PHE A 9 0.12 0.80 -4.82
CA PHE A 9 -0.14 -0.43 -5.57
C PHE A 9 -1.50 -1.04 -5.23
N GLU A 10 -2.30 -0.36 -4.40
CA GLU A 10 -3.68 -0.73 -4.06
C GLU A 10 -3.75 -2.14 -3.44
N TYR A 11 -4.83 -2.88 -3.70
CA TYR A 11 -5.03 -4.27 -3.26
C TYR A 11 -4.15 -5.30 -4.00
N GLY A 12 -3.09 -4.84 -4.66
CA GLY A 12 -2.19 -5.64 -5.46
C GLY A 12 -1.26 -6.54 -4.67
N SER A 13 -0.87 -7.66 -5.28
CA SER A 13 0.29 -8.41 -4.82
C SER A 13 1.57 -7.63 -5.11
N TYR A 14 2.59 -7.76 -4.25
CA TYR A 14 3.98 -7.40 -4.54
C TYR A 14 4.59 -8.35 -5.58
N ASP A 15 4.00 -8.29 -6.76
CA ASP A 15 4.35 -9.04 -7.95
C ASP A 15 4.62 -8.07 -9.10
N GLU A 16 5.56 -8.44 -9.96
CA GLU A 16 6.05 -7.55 -11.00
C GLU A 16 5.05 -7.39 -12.14
N ASP A 17 4.32 -8.45 -12.50
CA ASP A 17 3.30 -8.38 -13.54
C ASP A 17 2.15 -7.47 -13.10
N TYR A 18 1.90 -7.41 -11.79
CA TYR A 18 0.91 -6.51 -11.21
C TYR A 18 1.33 -5.03 -11.31
N VAL A 19 2.58 -4.69 -10.99
CA VAL A 19 3.02 -3.28 -10.92
C VAL A 19 3.52 -2.72 -12.24
N ASN A 20 3.93 -3.56 -13.18
CA ASN A 20 4.50 -3.12 -14.47
C ASN A 20 3.58 -2.14 -15.24
N PRO A 21 2.25 -2.33 -15.31
CA PRO A 21 1.36 -1.38 -15.98
C PRO A 21 1.39 0.04 -15.39
N PHE A 22 1.67 0.19 -14.09
CA PHE A 22 1.78 1.51 -13.44
C PHE A 22 2.98 2.28 -13.98
N PHE A 23 4.12 1.59 -14.09
CA PHE A 23 5.37 2.18 -14.60
C PHE A 23 5.32 2.50 -16.09
N GLU A 24 4.70 1.63 -16.90
CA GLU A 24 4.47 1.92 -18.32
C GLU A 24 3.61 3.17 -18.49
N LYS A 25 2.53 3.29 -17.68
CA LYS A 25 1.70 4.49 -17.73
C LYS A 25 2.45 5.74 -17.28
N ALA A 26 3.26 5.64 -16.24
CA ALA A 26 4.06 6.74 -15.76
C ALA A 26 5.07 7.23 -16.81
N LYS A 27 5.68 6.31 -17.55
CA LYS A 27 6.57 6.61 -18.66
C LYS A 27 5.85 7.31 -19.80
N GLU A 28 4.64 6.89 -20.18
CA GLU A 28 3.81 7.60 -21.16
C GLU A 28 3.52 9.05 -20.73
N MET A 29 3.38 9.28 -19.42
CA MET A 29 3.14 10.60 -18.83
C MET A 29 4.41 11.44 -18.67
N GLY A 30 5.59 10.88 -18.94
CA GLY A 30 6.88 11.56 -18.79
C GLY A 30 7.35 11.69 -17.34
N LEU A 31 6.84 10.86 -16.43
CA LEU A 31 7.34 10.77 -15.06
C LEU A 31 8.76 10.18 -15.06
N THR A 32 9.62 10.79 -14.26
CA THR A 32 11.05 10.45 -14.16
C THR A 32 11.44 9.91 -12.78
N GLU A 33 10.57 10.06 -11.79
CA GLU A 33 10.72 9.48 -10.47
C GLU A 33 9.34 9.19 -9.87
N ILE A 34 9.19 8.03 -9.23
CA ILE A 34 7.95 7.63 -8.58
C ILE A 34 8.19 7.17 -7.14
N GLY A 35 7.42 7.74 -6.22
CA GLY A 35 7.32 7.30 -4.84
C GLY A 35 6.04 6.50 -4.61
N ILE A 36 6.21 5.27 -4.12
CA ILE A 36 5.10 4.43 -3.69
C ILE A 36 4.82 4.71 -2.21
N THR A 37 3.69 5.34 -1.91
CA THR A 37 3.21 5.51 -0.54
C THR A 37 2.10 4.49 -0.32
N GLU A 38 2.13 3.77 0.80
CA GLU A 38 1.11 2.76 1.13
C GLU A 38 0.37 3.12 2.41
N HIS A 39 -0.86 2.61 2.55
CA HIS A 39 -1.64 2.83 3.76
C HIS A 39 -1.18 1.92 4.91
N THR A 40 -1.03 2.47 6.12
CA THR A 40 -0.59 1.73 7.31
C THR A 40 -1.48 0.54 7.65
N HIS A 41 -2.78 0.58 7.31
CA HIS A 41 -3.70 -0.54 7.49
C HIS A 41 -3.38 -1.77 6.61
N GLY A 42 -2.48 -1.66 5.63
CA GLY A 42 -1.95 -2.80 4.87
C GLY A 42 -0.90 -3.61 5.63
N PHE A 43 -0.28 -3.03 6.68
CA PHE A 43 0.94 -3.53 7.31
C PHE A 43 0.71 -4.13 8.69
N LYS A 44 1.18 -5.36 8.90
CA LYS A 44 1.03 -6.13 10.16
C LYS A 44 1.58 -5.39 11.38
N GLU A 45 2.64 -4.62 11.22
CA GLU A 45 3.32 -3.85 12.26
C GLU A 45 2.43 -2.75 12.86
N PHE A 46 1.40 -2.29 12.14
CA PHE A 46 0.46 -1.28 12.61
C PHE A 46 -0.83 -1.87 13.19
N LYS A 47 -0.95 -3.20 13.25
CA LYS A 47 -2.20 -3.85 13.67
C LYS A 47 -2.69 -3.34 15.02
N ASP A 48 -1.83 -3.36 16.03
CA ASP A 48 -2.20 -3.00 17.40
C ASP A 48 -2.69 -1.56 17.50
N LEU A 49 -2.05 -0.62 16.78
CA LEU A 49 -2.50 0.78 16.69
C LEU A 49 -3.97 0.90 16.26
N TYR A 50 -4.42 0.10 15.29
CA TYR A 50 -5.82 0.14 14.86
C TYR A 50 -6.77 -0.46 15.89
N TYR A 51 -6.36 -1.48 16.65
CA TYR A 51 -7.19 -2.03 17.71
C TYR A 51 -7.28 -1.10 18.92
N ASP A 52 -6.25 -0.29 19.17
CA ASP A 52 -6.20 0.69 20.26
C ASP A 52 -7.01 1.95 19.94
N GLU A 53 -6.97 2.43 18.69
CA GLU A 53 -7.52 3.75 18.33
C GLU A 53 -8.92 3.68 17.70
N LEU A 54 -9.34 2.54 17.15
CA LEU A 54 -10.68 2.41 16.59
C LEU A 54 -11.74 2.25 17.68
N ILE A 55 -12.92 2.82 17.42
CA ILE A 55 -14.13 2.53 18.15
C ILE A 55 -14.58 1.14 17.69
N LEU A 56 -14.53 0.17 18.60
CA LEU A 56 -14.93 -1.23 18.34
C LEU A 56 -16.02 -1.68 19.32
N ASP A 57 -16.87 -0.76 19.76
CA ASP A 57 -18.07 -1.06 20.54
C ASP A 57 -19.28 -1.41 19.63
N ASP A 58 -20.47 -1.51 20.21
CA ASP A 58 -21.70 -1.88 19.48
C ASP A 58 -22.46 -0.65 18.94
N SER A 59 -21.85 0.54 18.96
CA SER A 59 -22.41 1.73 18.31
C SER A 59 -22.45 1.59 16.79
N GLU A 60 -23.16 2.49 16.11
CA GLU A 60 -23.15 2.54 14.65
C GLU A 60 -21.73 2.71 14.10
N THR A 61 -20.94 3.63 14.69
CA THR A 61 -19.54 3.84 14.34
C THR A 61 -18.69 2.59 14.63
N GLY A 62 -18.93 1.95 15.78
CA GLY A 62 -18.23 0.74 16.18
C GLY A 62 -18.42 -0.41 15.19
N ASN A 63 -19.67 -0.66 14.80
CA ASN A 63 -20.00 -1.67 13.80
C ASN A 63 -19.43 -1.34 12.41
N PHE A 64 -19.43 -0.08 12.00
CA PHE A 64 -18.81 0.36 10.76
C PHE A 64 -17.30 0.10 10.75
N GLN A 65 -16.59 0.48 11.82
CA GLN A 65 -15.14 0.33 11.91
C GLN A 65 -14.72 -1.14 12.06
N LYS A 66 -15.47 -1.96 12.82
CA LYS A 66 -15.29 -3.42 12.86
C LYS A 66 -15.34 -4.03 11.45
N LYS A 67 -16.40 -3.73 10.69
CA LYS A 67 -16.58 -4.24 9.33
C LYS A 67 -15.47 -3.80 8.38
N TRP A 68 -14.96 -2.58 8.54
CA TRP A 68 -13.83 -2.09 7.76
C TRP A 68 -12.53 -2.83 8.12
N LEU A 69 -12.28 -3.10 9.41
CA LEU A 69 -11.08 -3.78 9.90
C LEU A 69 -11.06 -5.28 9.51
N GLU A 70 -12.21 -5.91 9.37
CA GLU A 70 -12.37 -7.32 8.94
C GLU A 70 -12.11 -7.55 7.44
N GLN A 71 -11.90 -6.50 6.65
CA GLN A 71 -11.61 -6.64 5.23
C GLN A 71 -10.32 -7.44 5.01
N LYS A 72 -10.33 -8.36 4.02
CA LYS A 72 -9.20 -9.23 3.67
C LYS A 72 -7.92 -8.48 3.24
N THR A 73 -8.01 -7.17 3.06
CA THR A 73 -6.95 -6.29 2.60
C THR A 73 -6.17 -5.67 3.76
N LYS A 74 -6.59 -5.92 5.00
CA LYS A 74 -5.97 -5.35 6.20
C LYS A 74 -4.85 -6.25 6.70
N PHE A 75 -3.70 -5.65 7.01
CA PHE A 75 -2.55 -6.32 7.63
C PHE A 75 -2.03 -7.52 6.83
N VAL A 76 -2.04 -7.41 5.50
CA VAL A 76 -1.64 -8.48 4.59
C VAL A 76 -0.15 -8.47 4.29
N HIS A 77 0.51 -7.32 4.43
CA HIS A 77 1.94 -7.13 4.18
C HIS A 77 2.74 -6.85 5.44
N THR A 78 4.06 -7.00 5.38
CA THR A 78 5.02 -6.43 6.34
C THR A 78 5.76 -5.24 5.73
N LEU A 79 6.35 -4.39 6.58
CA LEU A 79 7.22 -3.30 6.13
C LEU A 79 8.47 -3.84 5.42
N ASP A 80 8.97 -5.00 5.87
CA ASP A 80 10.09 -5.69 5.22
C ASP A 80 9.71 -6.17 3.81
N GLU A 81 8.53 -6.78 3.62
CA GLU A 81 8.04 -7.20 2.30
C GLU A 81 7.93 -6.02 1.34
N TYR A 82 7.42 -4.88 1.80
CA TYR A 82 7.37 -3.65 1.01
C TYR A 82 8.77 -3.15 0.65
N ARG A 83 9.67 -3.01 1.63
CA ARG A 83 11.06 -2.56 1.39
C ARG A 83 11.74 -3.44 0.36
N ASP A 84 11.72 -4.75 0.57
CA ASP A 84 12.41 -5.72 -0.27
C ASP A 84 11.85 -5.70 -1.70
N PHE A 85 10.55 -5.48 -1.85
CA PHE A 85 9.92 -5.32 -3.16
C PHE A 85 10.33 -4.02 -3.86
N ILE A 86 10.34 -2.88 -3.15
CA ILE A 86 10.81 -1.61 -3.71
C ILE A 86 12.28 -1.70 -4.12
N ASP A 87 13.13 -2.33 -3.31
CA ASP A 87 14.54 -2.54 -3.64
C ASP A 87 14.72 -3.46 -4.85
N LYS A 88 13.91 -4.51 -4.98
CA LYS A 88 13.85 -5.33 -6.19
C LYS A 88 13.51 -4.50 -7.42
N LEU A 89 12.49 -3.64 -7.36
CA LEU A 89 12.10 -2.77 -8.48
C LEU A 89 13.21 -1.80 -8.86
N LYS A 90 13.84 -1.16 -7.87
CA LYS A 90 15.01 -0.28 -8.09
C LYS A 90 16.17 -1.01 -8.77
N SER A 91 16.47 -2.25 -8.35
CA SER A 91 17.54 -3.06 -8.95
C SER A 91 17.30 -3.38 -10.44
N LYS A 92 16.05 -3.31 -10.89
CA LYS A 92 15.63 -3.52 -12.28
C LYS A 92 15.57 -2.22 -13.10
N GLY A 93 15.79 -1.07 -12.47
CA GLY A 93 15.78 0.24 -13.12
C GLY A 93 14.39 0.82 -13.35
N TYR A 94 13.39 0.40 -12.58
CA TYR A 94 12.10 1.11 -12.54
C TYR A 94 12.30 2.55 -11.99
N PRO A 95 11.53 3.52 -12.51
CA PRO A 95 11.62 4.94 -12.13
C PRO A 95 11.13 5.22 -10.72
#